data_AF-A0A5K1FFA5-F1
#
_entry.id   AF-A0A5K1FFA5-F1
#
_cell.length_a   1.000
_cell.length_b   1.000
_cell.length_c   1.000
_cell.angle_alpha   90.00
_cell.angle_beta   90.00
_cell.angle_gamma   90.00
#
_symmetry.space_group_name_H-M   'P 1'
#
loop_
_entity.id
_entity.type
_entity.pdbx_description
1 polymer ?
#
loop_
_entity_poly.entity_id
_entity_poly.type
_entity_poly.pdbx_seq_one_letter_code
_entity_poly.pdbx_strand_id
1 'polypeptide(L)'
;MAGGLCDNLLTCIIRAWDFSKPLFVAPAMNTFMWNSPFTQKHLDLVGELGVSVIPPITKKLACGDYGNGAMAEPHLIDSTVRMYIANSHDQSTNTNC
;
A
#
# COMPACT_ATOMS: atom_id res chain seq x y z
N MET A 1 2.33 10.23 5.73
CA MET A 1 3.15 9.72 4.61
C MET A 1 3.27 10.78 3.51
N ALA A 2 2.22 11.05 2.73
CA ALA A 2 2.31 12.02 1.61
C ALA A 2 2.79 13.43 2.02
N GLY A 3 2.35 13.93 3.18
CA GLY A 3 2.79 15.24 3.71
C GLY A 3 4.14 15.24 4.45
N GLY A 4 4.87 14.13 4.50
CA GLY A 4 6.20 14.06 5.15
C GLY A 4 6.22 14.26 6.67
N LEU A 5 5.08 14.18 7.35
CA LEU A 5 4.96 14.31 8.81
C LEU A 5 5.71 13.18 9.56
N CYS A 6 6.20 13.47 10.76
CA CYS A 6 6.80 12.54 11.72
C CYS A 6 6.35 12.95 13.13
N ASP A 7 5.08 12.68 13.43
CA ASP A 7 4.42 13.02 14.70
C ASP A 7 4.11 11.78 15.55
N ASN A 8 4.33 10.58 15.01
CA ASN A 8 4.14 9.31 15.69
C ASN A 8 5.13 8.25 15.18
N LEU A 9 5.22 7.11 15.88
CA LEU A 9 6.18 6.04 15.56
C LEU A 9 6.11 5.60 14.09
N LEU A 10 4.91 5.33 13.58
CA LEU A 10 4.72 4.84 12.21
C LEU A 10 5.20 5.88 11.18
N THR A 11 4.76 7.13 11.34
CA THR A 11 5.13 8.22 10.42
C THR A 11 6.62 8.55 10.46
N CYS A 12 7.26 8.44 11.62
CA CYS A 12 8.71 8.60 11.75
C CYS A 12 9.50 7.47 11.09
N ILE A 13 9.06 6.21 11.22
CA ILE A 13 9.67 5.07 10.52
C ILE A 13 9.59 5.29 9.00
N ILE A 14 8.41 5.64 8.49
CA ILE A 14 8.19 5.91 7.07
C ILE A 14 9.05 7.09 6.60
N ARG A 15 9.19 8.15 7.41
CA ARG A 15 9.95 9.34 7.05
C ARG A 15 11.45 9.09 6.94
N ALA A 16 11.97 8.15 7.72
CA ALA A 16 13.36 7.68 7.70
C ALA A 16 13.56 6.45 6.80
N TRP A 17 12.52 6.00 6.08
CA TRP A 17 12.58 4.80 5.26
C TRP A 17 13.43 5.00 4.02
N ASP A 18 14.21 3.98 3.69
CA ASP A 18 14.93 3.89 2.42
C ASP A 18 14.01 3.25 1.37
N PHE A 19 13.52 4.06 0.43
CA PHE A 19 12.59 3.63 -0.62
C PHE A 19 13.21 2.74 -1.70
N SER A 20 14.53 2.45 -1.64
CA SER A 20 15.10 1.33 -2.39
C SER A 20 14.60 -0.02 -1.89
N LYS A 21 14.10 -0.08 -0.65
CA LYS A 21 13.49 -1.26 -0.04
C LYS A 21 11.98 -1.27 -0.30
N PRO A 22 11.38 -2.45 -0.51
CA PRO A 22 9.95 -2.55 -0.74
C PRO A 22 9.15 -2.02 0.45
N LEU A 23 8.12 -1.22 0.14
CA LEU A 23 7.11 -0.79 1.08
C LEU A 23 5.73 -1.04 0.47
N PHE A 24 4.88 -1.75 1.19
CA PHE A 24 3.51 -2.06 0.78
C PHE A 24 2.51 -1.35 1.67
N VAL A 25 1.44 -0.82 1.07
CA VAL A 25 0.32 -0.22 1.80
C VAL A 25 -1.00 -0.79 1.31
N ALA A 26 -1.89 -1.14 2.23
CA ALA A 26 -3.25 -1.58 1.94
C ALA A 26 -4.24 -0.56 2.52
N PRO A 27 -4.73 0.41 1.71
CA PRO A 27 -5.63 1.44 2.20
C PRO A 27 -6.96 0.84 2.70
N ALA A 28 -7.47 1.41 3.78
CA ALA A 28 -8.74 1.01 4.38
C ALA A 28 -9.50 2.26 4.82
N MET A 29 -10.54 2.64 4.08
CA MET A 29 -11.32 3.84 4.35
C MET A 29 -12.74 3.75 3.77
N ASN A 30 -13.65 4.59 4.24
CA ASN A 30 -15.00 4.68 3.68
C ASN A 30 -14.95 5.15 2.21
N THR A 31 -15.96 4.79 1.41
CA THR A 31 -16.09 5.15 -0.01
C THR A 31 -16.03 6.64 -0.29
N PHE A 32 -16.60 7.49 0.57
CA PHE A 32 -16.48 8.94 0.40
C PHE A 32 -15.05 9.43 0.60
N MET A 33 -14.30 8.83 1.52
CA MET A 33 -12.89 9.13 1.71
C MET A 33 -12.07 8.61 0.53
N TRP A 34 -12.37 7.42 0.03
CA TRP A 34 -11.68 6.85 -1.13
C TRP A 34 -11.87 7.70 -2.40
N ASN A 35 -13.10 8.14 -2.66
CA ASN A 35 -13.43 8.97 -3.82
C ASN A 35 -13.00 10.44 -3.67
N SER A 36 -12.43 10.82 -2.52
CA SER A 36 -11.93 12.18 -2.31
C SER A 36 -10.74 12.47 -3.23
N PRO A 37 -10.69 13.64 -3.87
CA PRO A 37 -9.56 14.03 -4.72
C PRO A 37 -8.24 14.09 -3.94
N PHE A 38 -8.29 14.27 -2.62
CA PHE A 38 -7.09 14.22 -1.77
C PHE A 38 -6.51 12.82 -1.69
N THR A 39 -7.34 11.79 -1.64
CA THR A 39 -6.90 10.40 -1.59
C THR A 39 -6.16 10.05 -2.87
N GLN A 40 -6.73 10.41 -4.04
CA GLN A 40 -6.05 10.21 -5.32
C GLN A 40 -4.68 10.89 -5.34
N LYS A 41 -4.59 12.18 -4.99
CA LYS A 41 -3.32 12.92 -4.95
C LYS A 41 -2.29 12.30 -4.00
N HIS A 42 -2.73 11.82 -2.83
CA HIS A 42 -1.83 11.16 -1.89
C HIS A 42 -1.35 9.81 -2.41
N LEU A 43 -2.22 9.04 -3.08
CA LEU A 43 -1.84 7.75 -3.68
C LEU A 43 -0.85 7.96 -4.83
N ASP A 44 -1.06 8.97 -5.66
CA ASP A 44 -0.15 9.31 -6.77
C ASP A 44 1.25 9.63 -6.23
N LEU A 45 1.33 10.54 -5.25
CA LEU A 45 2.61 10.93 -4.64
C LEU A 45 3.31 9.77 -3.91
N VAL A 46 2.54 8.88 -3.27
CA VAL A 46 3.08 7.69 -2.62
C VAL A 46 3.57 6.67 -3.65
N GLY A 47 2.89 6.54 -4.79
CA GLY A 47 3.32 5.72 -5.92
C GLY A 47 4.61 6.22 -6.56
N GLU A 48 4.78 7.54 -6.71
CA GLU A 48 6.03 8.15 -7.19
C GLU A 48 7.24 7.84 -6.29
N LEU A 49 7.02 7.62 -4.99
CA LEU A 49 8.05 7.21 -4.03
C LEU A 49 8.40 5.71 -4.12
N GLY A 50 7.81 4.95 -5.04
CA GLY A 50 8.05 3.50 -5.19
C GLY A 50 7.28 2.64 -4.21
N VAL A 51 6.31 3.20 -3.47
CA VAL A 51 5.46 2.44 -2.56
C VAL A 51 4.42 1.66 -3.35
N SER A 52 4.32 0.36 -3.06
CA SER A 52 3.37 -0.54 -3.71
C SER A 52 2.01 -0.50 -2.99
N VAL A 53 1.01 0.09 -3.64
CA VAL A 53 -0.35 0.17 -3.12
C VAL A 53 -1.13 -1.09 -3.49
N ILE A 54 -1.57 -1.85 -2.49
CA ILE A 54 -2.51 -2.96 -2.66
C ILE A 54 -3.91 -2.36 -2.69
N PRO A 55 -4.64 -2.45 -3.82
CA PRO A 55 -5.89 -1.74 -4.00
C PRO A 55 -6.95 -2.23 -3.01
N PRO A 56 -7.84 -1.33 -2.55
CA PRO A 56 -9.00 -1.74 -1.77
C PRO A 56 -9.97 -2.55 -2.64
N ILE A 57 -10.87 -3.24 -1.96
CA ILE A 57 -11.93 -4.03 -2.58
C ILE A 57 -13.29 -3.35 -2.37
N THR A 58 -14.19 -3.58 -3.33
CA THR A 58 -15.60 -3.23 -3.16
C THR A 58 -16.27 -4.30 -2.33
N LYS A 59 -16.76 -3.95 -1.14
CA LYS A 59 -17.57 -4.84 -0.29
C LYS A 59 -18.89 -4.17 0.06
N LYS A 60 -19.88 -5.01 0.40
CA LYS A 60 -21.14 -4.53 0.96
C LYS A 60 -20.86 -3.98 2.35
N LEU A 61 -21.04 -2.68 2.52
CA LEU A 61 -20.85 -1.98 3.78
C LEU A 61 -21.98 -2.33 4.75
N ALA A 62 -21.76 -2.07 6.05
CA ALA A 62 -22.76 -2.31 7.09
C ALA A 62 -24.09 -1.56 6.86
N CYS A 63 -24.10 -0.49 6.07
CA CYS A 63 -25.29 0.26 5.67
C CYS A 63 -26.10 -0.38 4.53
N GLY A 64 -25.59 -1.45 3.89
CA GLY A 64 -26.23 -2.10 2.75
C GLY A 64 -25.73 -1.66 1.38
N ASP A 65 -24.98 -0.55 1.31
CA ASP A 65 -24.39 -0.03 0.07
C ASP A 65 -23.12 -0.80 -0.34
N TYR A 66 -22.88 -0.92 -1.66
CA TYR A 66 -21.62 -1.41 -2.19
C TYR A 66 -20.63 -0.25 -2.25
N GLY A 67 -19.62 -0.32 -1.39
CA GLY A 67 -18.63 0.74 -1.25
C GLY A 67 -17.24 0.28 -1.61
N ASN A 68 -16.56 1.04 -2.46
CA ASN A 68 -15.12 0.90 -2.67
C ASN A 68 -14.36 1.50 -1.48
N GLY A 69 -13.19 0.95 -1.12
CA GLY A 69 -12.36 1.45 -0.02
C GLY A 69 -12.16 0.47 1.14
N ALA A 70 -12.81 -0.70 1.13
CA ALA A 70 -12.52 -1.73 2.12
C ALA A 70 -11.11 -2.29 1.91
N MET A 71 -10.39 -2.57 2.99
CA MET A 71 -9.05 -3.15 2.91
C MET A 71 -9.07 -4.45 2.09
N ALA A 72 -8.02 -4.68 1.31
CA ALA A 72 -7.76 -5.97 0.68
C ALA A 72 -7.81 -7.10 1.72
N GLU A 73 -8.20 -8.30 1.28
CA GLU A 73 -8.25 -9.44 2.18
C GLU A 73 -6.86 -9.79 2.72
N PRO A 74 -6.71 -10.18 4.00
CA PRO A 74 -5.41 -10.46 4.58
C PRO A 74 -4.58 -11.48 3.79
N HIS A 75 -5.24 -12.50 3.22
CA HIS A 75 -4.57 -13.50 2.38
C HIS A 75 -4.02 -12.91 1.08
N LEU A 76 -4.72 -11.93 0.49
CA LEU A 76 -4.23 -11.21 -0.69
C LEU A 76 -3.01 -10.35 -0.35
N ILE A 77 -3.02 -9.70 0.82
CA ILE A 77 -1.87 -8.91 1.29
C ILE A 77 -0.66 -9.81 1.53
N ASP A 78 -0.83 -10.92 2.26
CA ASP A 78 0.22 -11.89 2.54
C ASP A 78 0.83 -12.49 1.26
N SER A 79 -0.03 -12.97 0.35
CA SER A 79 0.43 -13.54 -0.92
C SER A 79 1.17 -12.52 -1.80
N THR A 80 0.69 -11.28 -1.88
CA THR A 80 1.37 -10.21 -2.65
C THR A 80 2.79 -9.96 -2.14
N VAL A 81 2.96 -9.86 -0.81
CA VAL A 81 4.27 -9.62 -0.20
C VAL A 81 5.19 -10.83 -0.38
N ARG A 82 4.68 -12.05 -0.20
CA ARG A 82 5.45 -13.29 -0.40
C ARG A 82 5.95 -13.45 -1.83
N MET A 83 5.09 -13.18 -2.81
CA MET A 83 5.46 -13.26 -4.22
C MET A 83 6.56 -12.26 -4.57
N TYR A 84 6.47 -11.04 -4.04
CA TYR A 84 7.53 -10.05 -4.24
C TYR A 84 8.88 -10.51 -3.67
N ILE A 85 8.87 -11.04 -2.43
CA ILE A 85 10.08 -11.52 -1.77
C ILE A 85 10.68 -12.70 -2.55
N ALA A 86 9.87 -13.67 -2.98
CA ALA A 86 10.31 -14.81 -3.76
C ALA A 86 10.99 -14.39 -5.09
N ASN A 87 10.37 -13.46 -5.82
CA ASN A 87 10.94 -12.95 -7.08
C ASN A 87 12.26 -12.19 -6.87
N SER A 88 12.43 -11.55 -5.72
CA SER A 88 13.67 -10.85 -5.36
C SER A 88 14.83 -11.82 -5.06
N HIS A 89 14.52 -13.03 -4.57
CA HIS A 89 15.51 -14.08 -4.33
C HIS A 89 15.96 -14.80 -5.60
N ASP A 90 15.06 -15.02 -6.56
CA ASP A 90 15.42 -15.67 -7.84
C ASP A 90 16.32 -14.81 -8.73
N GLN A 91 16.30 -13.48 -8.59
CA GLN A 91 17.22 -12.60 -9.33
C GLN A 91 18.65 -12.62 -8.77
N SER A 92 18.84 -12.94 -7.49
CA SER A 92 20.17 -12.98 -6.86
C SER A 92 20.90 -14.30 -7.08
N THR A 93 20.20 -15.40 -7.36
CA THR A 93 20.80 -16.70 -7.74
C THR A 93 21.23 -16.77 -9.21
N ASN A 94 20.74 -15.89 -10.09
CA ASN A 94 20.98 -15.97 -11.54
C ASN A 94 22.08 -15.03 -12.07
N THR A 95 22.85 -14.37 -11.18
CA THR A 95 23.92 -13.39 -11.56
C THR A 95 25.34 -13.95 -11.37
N ASN A 96 25.51 -15.26 -11.10
CA ASN A 96 26.81 -15.92 -10.96
C ASN A 96 27.07 -16.98 -12.05
N CYS A 97 26.82 -16.62 -13.32
CA CYS A 97 27.32 -17.34 -14.49
C CYS A 97 28.10 -16.38 -15.38
#